data_AF-A0A8T4NG56-F1
#
_entry.id   AF-A0A8T4NG56-F1
#
_cell.length_a   1.000
_cell.length_b   1.000
_cell.length_c   1.000
_cell.angle_alpha   90.00
_cell.angle_beta   90.00
_cell.angle_gamma   90.00
#
_symmetry.space_group_name_H-M   'P 1'
#
loop_
_entity.id
_entity.type
_entity.pdbx_description
1 polymer ?
#
loop_
_entity_poly.entity_id
_entity_poly.type
_entity_poly.pdbx_seq_one_letter_code
_entity_poly.pdbx_strand_id
1 'polypeptide(L)'
;MKIKPILFNIPFPIELFKENKINIAEKKQREKLLKRNIYYCLYKNKKNNLLEQRWKIFFDLATKVREYLAKGYEKNNILSISIFGSALHSINNDDYDFLVIVSGSIFDNVQTKIKLDKIEYSVGISLKGEENFSKGVINRKSRFNKEIQDKIINRTSISLPYRHLPILGLDFKENREIFLSNCYAQIYDLLINSYNAYYLRKSNNKMPNRTRARKILSRIFEASKYASLVFPTKELENIQRRIVSRRLGKKYNLRETKKLFIEFVNYYNKLLESN
;
A
#
# COMPACT_ATOMS: atom_id res chain seq x y z
N MET A 1 14.24 11.24 22.66
CA MET A 1 13.85 10.00 21.96
C MET A 1 14.63 9.96 20.65
N LYS A 2 15.55 9.00 20.49
CA LYS A 2 16.36 8.82 19.28
C LYS A 2 15.72 7.71 18.44
N ILE A 3 15.40 8.01 17.18
CA ILE A 3 14.98 7.00 16.19
C ILE A 3 16.23 6.71 15.37
N LYS A 4 16.69 5.45 15.36
CA LYS A 4 17.86 5.06 14.57
C LYS A 4 17.57 5.27 13.07
N PRO A 5 18.45 5.96 12.31
CA PRO A 5 18.19 6.27 10.91
C PRO A 5 18.40 5.06 10.01
N ILE A 6 17.47 4.86 9.06
CA ILE A 6 17.65 3.94 7.94
C ILE A 6 17.22 4.66 6.69
N LEU A 7 18.19 4.91 5.81
CA LEU A 7 17.92 5.52 4.51
C LEU A 7 17.36 4.46 3.56
N PHE A 8 16.56 4.90 2.60
CA PHE A 8 16.15 4.01 1.53
C PHE A 8 17.39 3.56 0.75
N ASN A 9 17.61 2.25 0.69
CA ASN A 9 18.50 1.66 -0.29
C ASN A 9 17.60 1.27 -1.47
N ILE A 10 17.49 2.15 -2.47
CA ILE A 10 16.65 1.91 -3.66
C ILE A 10 17.54 1.53 -4.86
N PRO A 11 18.04 0.29 -4.96
CA PRO A 11 18.15 -0.34 -6.26
C PRO A 11 16.73 -0.71 -6.69
N PHE A 12 16.21 -0.12 -7.77
CA PHE A 12 14.87 -0.45 -8.31
C PHE A 12 14.75 -1.96 -8.56
N PRO A 13 13.90 -2.71 -7.84
CA PRO A 13 13.86 -4.16 -8.01
C PRO A 13 12.42 -4.61 -8.19
N ILE A 14 11.83 -4.23 -9.32
CA ILE A 14 10.62 -4.90 -9.79
C ILE A 14 10.95 -5.45 -11.16
N GLU A 15 11.47 -6.67 -11.16
CA GLU A 15 11.23 -7.57 -12.27
C GLU A 15 9.74 -7.91 -12.22
N LEU A 16 8.95 -7.38 -13.17
CA LEU A 16 7.63 -7.93 -13.41
C LEU A 16 7.82 -9.42 -13.71
N PHE A 17 7.25 -10.29 -12.89
CA PHE A 17 7.48 -11.72 -13.02
C PHE A 17 6.68 -12.20 -14.23
N LYS A 18 7.38 -12.65 -15.27
CA LYS A 18 6.79 -13.04 -16.57
C LYS A 18 6.32 -14.49 -16.62
N GLU A 19 6.66 -15.32 -15.63
CA GLU A 19 6.48 -16.77 -15.74
C GLU A 19 5.03 -17.23 -15.58
N ASN A 20 4.19 -16.54 -14.80
CA ASN A 20 2.80 -16.96 -14.59
C ASN A 20 1.82 -15.78 -14.62
N LYS A 21 0.79 -15.89 -15.47
CA LYS A 21 -0.33 -14.96 -15.47
C LYS A 21 -1.24 -15.28 -14.29
N ILE A 22 -1.53 -14.26 -13.48
CA ILE A 22 -2.50 -14.31 -12.41
C ILE A 22 -3.91 -14.35 -12.99
N ASN A 23 -4.70 -15.26 -12.43
CA ASN A 23 -6.13 -15.32 -12.61
C ASN A 23 -6.83 -15.52 -11.26
N ILE A 24 -7.40 -14.46 -10.69
CA ILE A 24 -8.08 -14.54 -9.39
C ILE A 24 -9.36 -15.42 -9.42
N ALA A 25 -9.86 -15.80 -10.60
CA ALA A 25 -10.95 -16.77 -10.70
C ALA A 25 -10.54 -18.14 -10.16
N GLU A 26 -9.26 -18.51 -10.27
CA GLU A 26 -8.72 -19.75 -9.71
C GLU A 26 -8.64 -19.69 -8.19
N LYS A 27 -9.40 -20.55 -7.49
CA LYS A 27 -9.51 -20.54 -6.02
C LYS A 27 -8.16 -20.63 -5.31
N LYS A 28 -7.27 -21.54 -5.74
CA LYS A 28 -5.94 -21.71 -5.11
C LYS A 28 -5.07 -20.46 -5.27
N GLN A 29 -5.06 -19.84 -6.45
CA GLN A 29 -4.32 -18.59 -6.69
C GLN A 29 -4.90 -17.46 -5.85
N ARG A 30 -6.23 -17.32 -5.86
CA ARG A 30 -6.95 -16.31 -5.06
C ARG A 30 -6.62 -16.41 -3.59
N GLU A 31 -6.75 -17.59 -2.98
CA GLU A 31 -6.44 -17.78 -1.56
C GLU A 31 -4.99 -17.41 -1.22
N LYS A 32 -4.04 -17.78 -2.09
CA LYS A 32 -2.61 -17.42 -1.94
C LYS A 32 -2.40 -15.90 -2.00
N LEU A 33 -2.99 -15.23 -2.99
CA LEU A 33 -2.86 -13.79 -3.20
C LEU A 33 -3.49 -12.99 -2.06
N LEU A 34 -4.68 -13.39 -1.61
CA LEU A 34 -5.35 -12.76 -0.47
C LEU A 34 -4.48 -12.85 0.79
N LYS A 35 -3.89 -14.03 1.06
CA LYS A 35 -2.98 -14.26 2.20
C LYS A 35 -1.71 -13.42 2.17
N ARG A 36 -1.21 -13.08 0.99
CA ARG A 36 0.03 -12.31 0.82
C ARG A 36 -0.10 -10.83 1.21
N ASN A 37 -1.30 -10.26 1.18
CA ASN A 37 -1.47 -8.82 1.37
C ASN A 37 -1.14 -8.38 2.83
N ILE A 38 -0.37 -7.31 3.01
CA ILE A 38 0.11 -6.85 4.35
C ILE A 38 -1.00 -6.35 5.27
N TYR A 39 -2.13 -5.95 4.69
CA TYR A 39 -3.30 -5.54 5.47
C TYR A 39 -4.20 -6.73 5.83
N TYR A 40 -3.94 -7.92 5.26
CA TYR A 40 -4.67 -9.16 5.49
C TYR A 40 -4.27 -9.87 6.79
N CYS A 41 -2.96 -9.97 7.08
CA CYS A 41 -2.41 -10.79 8.19
C CYS A 41 -2.99 -10.50 9.59
N LEU A 42 -3.74 -9.41 9.79
CA LEU A 42 -4.17 -8.94 11.11
C LEU A 42 -5.66 -9.02 11.42
N TYR A 43 -6.51 -9.41 10.47
CA TYR A 43 -7.96 -9.47 10.71
C TYR A 43 -8.52 -10.90 10.85
N LYS A 44 -7.65 -11.92 10.81
CA LYS A 44 -8.05 -13.35 10.84
C LYS A 44 -9.14 -13.64 9.77
N ASN A 45 -9.85 -14.76 9.91
CA ASN A 45 -10.80 -15.29 8.91
C ASN A 45 -11.91 -14.33 8.44
N LYS A 46 -12.32 -13.34 9.25
CA LYS A 46 -13.43 -12.43 8.89
C LYS A 46 -13.15 -11.58 7.65
N LYS A 47 -11.91 -11.15 7.42
CA LYS A 47 -11.57 -10.40 6.20
C LYS A 47 -11.40 -11.28 4.97
N ASN A 48 -10.96 -12.53 5.15
CA ASN A 48 -10.86 -13.50 4.07
C ASN A 48 -12.22 -13.70 3.44
N ASN A 49 -13.24 -13.85 4.28
CA ASN A 49 -14.62 -14.02 3.83
C ASN A 49 -15.10 -12.80 3.03
N LEU A 50 -14.76 -11.58 3.45
CA LEU A 50 -15.17 -10.37 2.72
C LEU A 50 -14.48 -10.25 1.36
N LEU A 51 -13.16 -10.49 1.30
CA LEU A 51 -12.41 -10.44 0.04
C LEU A 51 -12.84 -11.58 -0.90
N GLU A 52 -13.15 -12.76 -0.34
CA GLU A 52 -13.71 -13.88 -1.06
C GLU A 52 -15.14 -13.59 -1.56
N GLN A 53 -15.97 -12.88 -0.81
CA GLN A 53 -17.30 -12.47 -1.30
C GLN A 53 -17.20 -11.46 -2.46
N ARG A 54 -16.11 -10.68 -2.51
CA ARG A 54 -15.93 -9.59 -3.47
C ARG A 54 -15.07 -9.93 -4.68
N TRP A 55 -14.43 -11.10 -4.71
CA TRP A 55 -13.45 -11.42 -5.77
C TRP A 55 -14.04 -11.29 -7.17
N LYS A 56 -15.32 -11.64 -7.34
CA LYS A 56 -16.01 -11.53 -8.63
C LYS A 56 -16.15 -10.08 -9.07
N ILE A 57 -16.55 -9.19 -8.17
CA ILE A 57 -16.62 -7.75 -8.46
C ILE A 57 -15.24 -7.19 -8.81
N PHE A 58 -14.19 -7.60 -8.09
CA PHE A 58 -12.82 -7.18 -8.41
C PHE A 58 -12.41 -7.62 -9.82
N PHE A 59 -12.73 -8.86 -10.20
CA PHE A 59 -12.42 -9.42 -11.51
C PHE A 59 -13.21 -8.75 -12.64
N ASP A 60 -14.52 -8.57 -12.45
CA ASP A 60 -15.40 -7.96 -13.45
C ASP A 60 -15.02 -6.49 -13.68
N LEU A 61 -14.76 -5.73 -12.60
CA LEU A 61 -14.25 -4.36 -12.70
C LEU A 61 -12.88 -4.30 -13.36
N ALA A 62 -11.93 -5.17 -13.02
CA ALA A 62 -10.62 -5.20 -13.65
C ALA A 62 -10.71 -5.47 -15.17
N THR A 63 -11.65 -6.34 -15.58
CA THR A 63 -11.93 -6.61 -17.00
C THR A 63 -12.47 -5.37 -17.69
N LYS A 64 -13.41 -4.65 -17.07
CA LYS A 64 -13.91 -3.37 -17.62
C LYS A 64 -12.88 -2.25 -17.63
N VAL A 65 -12.00 -2.19 -16.63
CA VAL A 65 -10.85 -1.26 -16.64
C VAL A 65 -9.94 -1.54 -17.84
N ARG A 66 -9.66 -2.82 -18.13
CA ARG A 66 -8.88 -3.21 -19.31
C ARG A 66 -9.56 -2.75 -20.60
N GLU A 67 -10.86 -3.01 -20.77
CA GLU A 67 -11.63 -2.57 -21.94
C GLU A 67 -11.63 -1.04 -22.10
N TYR A 68 -11.81 -0.31 -21.00
CA TYR A 68 -11.80 1.15 -20.98
C TYR A 68 -10.45 1.71 -21.43
N LEU A 69 -9.35 1.18 -20.87
CA LEU A 69 -8.00 1.61 -21.24
C LEU A 69 -7.64 1.22 -22.67
N ALA A 70 -8.12 0.10 -23.19
CA ALA A 70 -7.88 -0.29 -24.58
C ALA A 70 -8.42 0.74 -25.59
N LYS A 71 -9.49 1.47 -25.25
CA LYS A 71 -10.09 2.52 -26.10
C LYS A 71 -9.37 3.87 -26.00
N GLY A 72 -8.91 4.24 -24.80
CA GLY A 72 -8.34 5.57 -24.53
C GLY A 72 -6.81 5.64 -24.54
N TYR A 73 -6.15 4.51 -24.38
CA TYR A 73 -4.70 4.36 -24.27
C TYR A 73 -4.17 3.35 -25.30
N GLU A 74 -4.77 3.35 -26.50
CA GLU A 74 -4.37 2.50 -27.64
C GLU A 74 -2.83 2.42 -27.73
N LYS A 75 -2.31 1.19 -27.86
CA LYS A 75 -0.88 0.79 -27.90
C LYS A 75 -0.19 0.49 -26.57
N ASN A 76 -0.82 0.68 -25.41
CA ASN A 76 -0.18 0.30 -24.15
C ASN A 76 -0.46 -1.15 -23.79
N ASN A 77 0.54 -2.00 -23.96
CA ASN A 77 0.51 -3.39 -23.54
C ASN A 77 0.30 -3.45 -22.01
N ILE A 78 -0.92 -3.74 -21.56
CA ILE A 78 -1.26 -3.87 -20.14
C ILE A 78 -0.64 -5.16 -19.60
N LEU A 79 0.31 -4.98 -18.69
CA LEU A 79 1.05 -6.07 -18.07
C LEU A 79 0.33 -6.60 -16.82
N SER A 80 -0.23 -5.72 -15.98
CA SER A 80 -0.90 -6.12 -14.75
C SER A 80 -2.01 -5.14 -14.35
N ILE A 81 -3.09 -5.65 -13.77
CA ILE A 81 -4.15 -4.87 -13.13
C ILE A 81 -4.29 -5.37 -11.71
N SER A 82 -4.03 -4.49 -10.74
CA SER A 82 -4.10 -4.81 -9.32
C SER A 82 -5.08 -3.89 -8.61
N ILE A 83 -5.84 -4.40 -7.66
CA ILE A 83 -6.66 -3.56 -6.78
C ILE A 83 -5.82 -3.08 -5.59
N PHE A 84 -6.05 -1.84 -5.16
CA PHE A 84 -5.40 -1.24 -3.99
C PHE A 84 -6.34 -0.31 -3.21
N GLY A 85 -5.80 0.38 -2.21
CA GLY A 85 -6.53 1.42 -1.48
C GLY A 85 -7.58 0.89 -0.49
N SER A 86 -8.65 1.66 -0.30
CA SER A 86 -9.72 1.38 0.66
C SER A 86 -10.49 0.10 0.35
N ALA A 87 -10.63 -0.29 -0.91
CA ALA A 87 -11.43 -1.45 -1.30
C ALA A 87 -10.93 -2.78 -0.64
N LEU A 88 -9.64 -2.88 -0.33
CA LEU A 88 -9.05 -4.02 0.36
C LEU A 88 -9.39 -4.11 1.86
N HIS A 89 -9.99 -3.06 2.45
CA HIS A 89 -10.23 -3.00 3.89
C HIS A 89 -11.50 -2.26 4.33
N SER A 90 -12.22 -1.64 3.40
CA SER A 90 -13.47 -0.93 3.62
C SER A 90 -14.66 -1.87 3.51
N ILE A 91 -15.69 -1.63 4.32
CA ILE A 91 -16.99 -2.28 4.18
C ILE A 91 -17.80 -1.60 3.07
N ASN A 92 -17.52 -0.33 2.75
CA ASN A 92 -18.09 0.32 1.56
C ASN A 92 -17.56 -0.36 0.28
N ASN A 93 -18.44 -0.57 -0.69
CA ASN A 93 -18.21 -1.31 -1.92
C ASN A 93 -18.47 -0.48 -3.19
N ASP A 94 -18.48 0.85 -3.08
CA ASP A 94 -18.88 1.76 -4.18
C ASP A 94 -17.67 2.39 -4.93
N ASP A 95 -16.48 2.33 -4.34
CA ASP A 95 -15.26 3.00 -4.81
C ASP A 95 -14.07 2.05 -4.87
N TYR A 96 -13.41 1.99 -6.03
CA TYR A 96 -12.33 1.04 -6.33
C TYR A 96 -11.14 1.75 -6.97
N ASP A 97 -9.98 1.52 -6.39
CA ASP A 97 -8.71 1.98 -6.94
C ASP A 97 -7.94 0.82 -7.58
N PHE A 98 -7.57 0.97 -8.84
CA PHE A 98 -6.75 0.03 -9.60
C PHE A 98 -5.40 0.62 -9.96
N LEU A 99 -4.34 -0.12 -9.66
CA LEU A 99 -3.01 0.12 -10.20
C LEU A 99 -2.89 -0.70 -11.48
N VAL A 100 -2.68 -0.02 -12.59
CA VAL A 100 -2.49 -0.65 -13.89
C VAL A 100 -1.05 -0.43 -14.32
N ILE A 101 -0.34 -1.54 -14.54
CA ILE A 101 1.02 -1.54 -15.05
C ILE A 101 0.98 -1.79 -16.55
N VAL A 102 1.64 -0.93 -17.31
CA VAL A 102 1.80 -1.03 -18.77
C VAL A 102 3.27 -1.06 -19.15
N SER A 103 3.58 -1.52 -20.36
CA SER A 103 4.92 -1.37 -20.92
C SER A 103 5.32 0.10 -21.12
N GLY A 104 6.61 0.39 -20.95
CA GLY A 104 7.18 1.74 -21.08
C GLY A 104 7.13 2.57 -19.79
N SER A 105 7.04 3.89 -19.92
CA SER A 105 7.21 4.85 -18.81
C SER A 105 5.99 5.74 -18.55
N ILE A 106 4.78 5.31 -18.92
CA ILE A 106 3.55 6.11 -18.74
C ILE A 106 3.31 6.45 -17.27
N PHE A 107 2.92 7.68 -16.97
CA PHE A 107 2.60 8.07 -15.60
C PHE A 107 1.35 8.95 -15.59
N ASP A 108 0.21 8.36 -15.24
CA ASP A 108 -1.06 9.07 -15.24
C ASP A 108 -2.04 8.52 -14.20
N ASN A 109 -3.07 9.29 -13.87
CA ASN A 109 -4.19 8.86 -13.05
C ASN A 109 -5.49 9.21 -13.77
N VAL A 110 -6.43 8.28 -13.83
CA VAL A 110 -7.75 8.49 -14.44
C VAL A 110 -8.81 8.22 -13.39
N GLN A 111 -9.91 8.96 -13.45
CA GLN A 111 -11.12 8.62 -12.74
C GLN A 111 -12.21 8.38 -13.77
N THR A 112 -12.96 7.31 -13.59
CA THR A 112 -14.06 6.95 -14.48
C THR A 112 -15.17 6.27 -13.68
N LYS A 113 -16.28 6.01 -14.35
CA LYS A 113 -17.38 5.25 -13.80
C LYS A 113 -17.62 4.00 -14.63
N ILE A 114 -17.76 2.85 -13.96
CA ILE A 114 -17.95 1.56 -14.60
C ILE A 114 -19.25 0.95 -14.10
N LYS A 115 -20.11 0.55 -15.04
CA LYS A 115 -21.38 -0.10 -14.74
C LYS A 115 -21.25 -1.63 -14.80
N LEU A 116 -21.62 -2.32 -13.72
CA LEU A 116 -21.78 -3.77 -13.67
C LEU A 116 -23.20 -4.11 -13.17
N ASP A 117 -23.94 -4.95 -13.89
CA ASP A 117 -25.27 -5.46 -13.51
C ASP A 117 -26.21 -4.39 -12.93
N LYS A 118 -26.25 -3.22 -13.57
CA LYS A 118 -27.04 -2.02 -13.22
C LYS A 118 -26.50 -1.15 -12.08
N ILE A 119 -25.43 -1.55 -11.38
CA ILE A 119 -24.74 -0.74 -10.38
C ILE A 119 -23.58 0.02 -11.03
N GLU A 120 -23.46 1.30 -10.73
CA GLU A 120 -22.37 2.16 -11.18
C GLU A 120 -21.32 2.32 -10.08
N TYR A 121 -20.07 1.99 -10.39
CA TYR A 121 -18.95 2.08 -9.46
C TYR A 121 -18.03 3.23 -9.84
N SER A 122 -17.57 3.96 -8.83
CA SER A 122 -16.49 4.93 -9.02
C SER A 122 -15.16 4.19 -9.09
N VAL A 123 -14.37 4.47 -10.12
CA VAL A 123 -13.13 3.75 -10.39
C VAL A 123 -11.98 4.73 -10.59
N GLY A 124 -11.04 4.71 -9.65
CA GLY A 124 -9.73 5.34 -9.77
C GLY A 124 -8.75 4.40 -10.46
N ILE A 125 -8.04 4.88 -11.48
CA ILE A 125 -7.04 4.11 -12.22
C ILE A 125 -5.70 4.84 -12.13
N SER A 126 -4.78 4.32 -11.34
CA SER A 126 -3.38 4.74 -11.37
C SER A 126 -2.66 3.97 -12.48
N LEU A 127 -2.43 4.62 -13.61
CA LEU A 127 -1.72 4.05 -14.76
C LEU A 127 -0.23 4.36 -14.65
N LYS A 128 0.60 3.32 -14.62
CA LYS A 128 2.05 3.43 -14.44
C LYS A 128 2.80 2.49 -15.37
N GLY A 129 3.91 2.95 -15.92
CA GLY A 129 4.80 2.19 -16.76
C GLY A 129 5.70 1.29 -15.93
N GLU A 130 6.01 0.11 -16.45
CA GLU A 130 6.97 -0.80 -15.82
C GLU A 130 8.33 -0.14 -15.61
N GLU A 131 8.75 0.76 -16.51
CA GLU A 131 10.02 1.47 -16.40
C GLU A 131 10.04 2.50 -15.28
N ASN A 132 8.87 3.00 -14.86
CA ASN A 132 8.81 3.88 -13.69
C ASN A 132 9.28 3.15 -12.43
N PHE A 133 8.95 1.86 -12.30
CA PHE A 133 9.24 1.08 -11.10
C PHE A 133 10.49 0.20 -11.21
N SER A 134 10.83 -0.26 -12.41
CA SER A 134 12.02 -1.09 -12.65
C SER A 134 13.29 -0.28 -12.89
N LYS A 135 13.17 0.96 -13.40
CA LYS A 135 14.30 1.81 -13.76
C LYS A 135 14.22 3.23 -13.15
N GLY A 136 13.13 3.57 -12.48
CA GLY A 136 12.93 4.93 -11.97
C GLY A 136 12.67 5.98 -13.06
N VAL A 137 12.29 5.57 -14.26
CA VAL A 137 12.12 6.50 -15.38
C VAL A 137 10.96 7.45 -15.07
N ILE A 138 11.22 8.75 -15.16
CA ILE A 138 10.22 9.79 -15.01
C ILE A 138 9.60 10.12 -16.35
N ASN A 139 8.27 10.22 -16.38
CA ASN A 139 7.57 10.64 -17.58
C ASN A 139 7.53 12.16 -17.68
N ARG A 140 8.36 12.73 -18.55
CA ARG A 140 8.40 14.19 -18.77
C ARG A 140 7.12 14.75 -19.41
N LYS A 141 6.33 13.91 -20.09
CA LYS A 141 5.04 14.29 -20.70
C LYS A 141 3.87 14.17 -19.72
N SER A 142 4.09 13.64 -18.52
CA SER A 142 3.05 13.55 -17.51
C SER A 142 2.70 14.93 -16.97
N ARG A 143 1.42 15.13 -16.64
CA ARG A 143 0.95 16.30 -15.89
C ARG A 143 1.50 16.38 -14.47
N PHE A 144 2.04 15.29 -13.93
CA PHE A 144 2.66 15.27 -12.62
C PHE A 144 4.11 15.73 -12.72
N ASN A 145 4.52 16.65 -11.85
CA ASN A 145 5.91 17.09 -11.80
C ASN A 145 6.84 15.97 -11.31
N LYS A 146 8.15 16.17 -11.52
CA LYS A 146 9.21 15.22 -11.13
C LYS A 146 9.11 14.80 -9.67
N GLU A 147 8.99 15.76 -8.75
CA GLU A 147 8.96 15.50 -7.30
C GLU A 147 7.81 14.58 -6.90
N ILE A 148 6.62 14.80 -7.47
CA ILE A 148 5.44 13.96 -7.21
C ILE A 148 5.65 12.56 -7.78
N GLN A 149 6.18 12.46 -9.01
CA GLN A 149 6.47 11.17 -9.64
C GLN A 149 7.48 10.38 -8.81
N ASP A 150 8.63 10.98 -8.45
CA ASP A 150 9.68 10.38 -7.64
C ASP A 150 9.10 9.83 -6.32
N LYS A 151 8.29 10.63 -5.64
CA LYS A 151 7.66 10.23 -4.37
C LYS A 151 6.72 9.05 -4.52
N ILE A 152 5.92 9.01 -5.59
CA ILE A 152 4.99 7.91 -5.85
C ILE A 152 5.75 6.65 -6.26
N ILE A 153 6.73 6.79 -7.15
CA ILE A 153 7.57 5.68 -7.62
C ILE A 153 8.26 5.02 -6.44
N ASN A 154 8.95 5.80 -5.60
CA ASN A 154 9.71 5.28 -4.48
C ASN A 154 8.81 4.62 -3.43
N ARG A 155 7.64 5.17 -3.14
CA ARG A 155 6.70 4.59 -2.15
C ARG A 155 5.99 3.33 -2.65
N THR A 156 5.62 3.33 -3.93
CA THR A 156 4.84 2.24 -4.50
C THR A 156 5.73 1.05 -4.81
N SER A 157 6.93 1.27 -5.39
CA SER A 157 7.88 0.21 -5.75
C SER A 157 8.16 -0.76 -4.59
N ILE A 158 8.43 -0.21 -3.41
CA ILE A 158 8.74 -0.97 -2.18
C ILE A 158 7.57 -1.85 -1.74
N SER A 159 6.35 -1.41 -1.98
CA SER A 159 5.15 -2.03 -1.40
C SER A 159 4.34 -2.82 -2.43
N LEU A 160 4.81 -2.93 -3.67
CA LEU A 160 4.06 -3.53 -4.77
C LEU A 160 3.64 -4.98 -4.51
N PRO A 161 4.56 -5.91 -4.17
CA PRO A 161 4.23 -7.34 -4.01
C PRO A 161 3.24 -7.62 -2.86
N TYR A 162 3.13 -6.68 -1.93
CA TYR A 162 2.58 -6.91 -0.60
C TYR A 162 1.39 -6.02 -0.26
N ARG A 163 1.26 -4.84 -0.90
CA ARG A 163 0.16 -3.90 -0.67
C ARG A 163 -0.95 -4.03 -1.70
N HIS A 164 -0.63 -4.53 -2.88
CA HIS A 164 -1.55 -4.63 -4.01
C HIS A 164 -1.99 -6.08 -4.17
N LEU A 165 -3.17 -6.26 -4.76
CA LEU A 165 -3.71 -7.57 -5.09
C LEU A 165 -3.85 -7.66 -6.61
N PRO A 166 -2.91 -8.32 -7.32
CA PRO A 166 -3.03 -8.59 -8.74
C PRO A 166 -4.31 -9.37 -9.02
N ILE A 167 -5.10 -8.86 -9.96
CA ILE A 167 -6.38 -9.46 -10.38
C ILE A 167 -6.24 -10.11 -11.76
N LEU A 168 -5.56 -9.41 -12.68
CA LEU A 168 -5.32 -9.84 -14.06
C LEU A 168 -3.88 -9.53 -14.49
N GLY A 169 -3.28 -10.39 -15.29
CA GLY A 169 -1.96 -10.14 -15.91
C GLY A 169 -0.81 -10.74 -15.10
N LEU A 170 0.33 -10.05 -15.04
CA LEU A 170 1.54 -10.52 -14.37
C LEU A 170 1.52 -10.23 -12.86
N ASP A 171 2.21 -11.08 -12.10
CA ASP A 171 2.51 -10.86 -10.69
C ASP A 171 3.86 -10.12 -10.51
N PHE A 172 4.13 -9.66 -9.29
CA PHE A 172 5.36 -8.98 -8.93
C PHE A 172 6.37 -9.96 -8.29
N LYS A 173 7.64 -9.92 -8.71
CA LYS A 173 8.74 -10.59 -8.00
C LYS A 173 9.18 -9.75 -6.82
N GLU A 174 9.34 -10.39 -5.67
CA GLU A 174 10.06 -9.80 -4.55
C GLU A 174 11.56 -10.06 -4.74
N ASN A 175 12.38 -9.01 -4.83
CA ASN A 175 13.79 -9.14 -4.44
C ASN A 175 13.82 -9.01 -2.90
N ARG A 176 13.90 -10.15 -2.21
CA ARG A 176 13.72 -10.22 -0.76
C ARG A 176 14.68 -9.33 0.01
N GLU A 177 15.96 -9.31 -0.35
CA GLU A 177 16.97 -8.51 0.34
C GLU A 177 16.67 -7.01 0.24
N ILE A 178 16.36 -6.55 -0.98
CA ILE A 178 16.05 -5.14 -1.22
C ILE A 178 14.69 -4.79 -0.61
N PHE A 179 13.71 -5.70 -0.66
CA PHE A 179 12.41 -5.52 -0.04
C PHE A 179 12.53 -5.34 1.49
N LEU A 180 13.29 -6.20 2.17
CA LEU A 180 13.50 -6.12 3.61
C LEU A 180 14.20 -4.80 3.98
N SER A 181 15.27 -4.44 3.25
CA SER A 181 15.98 -3.16 3.44
C SER A 181 15.04 -1.95 3.31
N ASN A 182 14.14 -1.99 2.32
CA ASN A 182 13.17 -0.93 2.11
C ASN A 182 12.02 -0.95 3.14
N CYS A 183 11.64 -2.10 3.69
CA CYS A 183 10.71 -2.16 4.82
C CYS A 183 11.28 -1.41 6.03
N TYR A 184 12.56 -1.61 6.35
CA TYR A 184 13.23 -0.89 7.43
C TYR A 184 13.25 0.63 7.19
N ALA A 185 13.59 1.08 5.98
CA ALA A 185 13.57 2.48 5.61
C ALA A 185 12.14 3.09 5.68
N GLN A 186 11.13 2.32 5.27
CA GLN A 186 9.73 2.76 5.33
C GLN A 186 9.22 2.87 6.77
N ILE A 187 9.62 1.96 7.67
CA ILE A 187 9.34 2.07 9.11
C ILE A 187 9.95 3.37 9.65
N TYR A 188 11.23 3.62 9.33
CA TYR A 188 11.93 4.84 9.74
C TYR A 188 11.22 6.11 9.24
N ASP A 189 10.91 6.21 7.96
CA ASP A 189 10.21 7.37 7.37
C ASP A 189 8.88 7.61 8.10
N LEU A 190 8.09 6.57 8.34
CA LEU A 190 6.80 6.68 9.04
C LEU A 190 6.95 7.11 10.50
N LEU A 191 8.00 6.67 11.20
CA LEU A 191 8.32 7.07 12.56
C LEU A 191 8.77 8.53 12.63
N ILE A 192 9.64 8.99 11.74
CA ILE A 192 10.06 10.39 11.63
C ILE A 192 8.87 11.28 11.29
N ASN A 193 8.05 10.85 10.34
CA ASN A 193 6.81 11.51 10.00
C ASN A 193 5.86 11.64 11.21
N SER A 194 5.79 10.62 12.07
CA SER A 194 5.01 10.64 13.31
C SER A 194 5.62 11.56 14.36
N TYR A 195 6.94 11.54 14.51
CA TYR A 195 7.70 12.47 15.37
C TYR A 195 7.44 13.91 14.96
N ASN A 196 7.55 14.22 13.67
CA ASN A 196 7.32 15.56 13.14
C ASN A 196 5.89 16.04 13.41
N ALA A 197 4.88 15.16 13.32
CA ALA A 197 3.49 15.49 13.69
C ALA A 197 3.28 15.75 15.20
N TYR A 198 4.17 15.23 16.05
CA TYR A 198 4.18 15.49 17.49
C TYR A 198 4.90 16.79 17.87
N TYR A 199 6.09 17.00 17.33
CA TYR A 199 7.05 17.92 17.93
C TYR A 199 7.34 19.18 17.11
N LEU A 200 7.18 19.16 15.78
CA LEU A 200 7.45 20.35 14.97
C LEU A 200 6.27 21.34 15.02
N ARG A 201 6.37 22.35 15.89
CA ARG A 201 5.29 23.33 16.13
C ARG A 201 4.94 24.18 14.90
N LYS A 202 5.91 24.59 14.08
CA LYS A 202 5.69 25.53 12.94
C LYS A 202 4.67 25.04 11.90
N SER A 203 4.61 23.74 11.60
CA SER A 203 3.63 23.15 10.66
C SER A 203 2.38 22.57 11.35
N ASN A 204 2.43 22.36 12.67
CA ASN A 204 1.36 21.71 13.44
C ASN A 204 0.48 22.67 14.25
N ASN A 205 0.88 23.93 14.45
CA ASN A 205 0.14 24.89 15.27
C ASN A 205 -1.31 25.13 14.79
N LYS A 206 -1.63 24.79 13.54
CA LYS A 206 -2.99 24.92 12.97
C LYS A 206 -3.82 23.62 13.03
N MET A 207 -3.26 22.50 13.49
CA MET A 207 -3.91 21.19 13.36
C MET A 207 -4.51 20.71 14.70
N PRO A 208 -5.82 20.41 14.77
CA PRO A 208 -6.45 19.94 16.01
C PRO A 208 -5.81 18.67 16.57
N ASN A 209 -5.70 18.56 17.90
CA ASN A 209 -5.09 17.40 18.59
C ASN A 209 -5.68 16.06 18.15
N ARG A 210 -7.00 16.00 17.92
CA ARG A 210 -7.69 14.83 17.40
C ARG A 210 -7.17 14.41 16.02
N THR A 211 -7.01 15.36 15.11
CA THR A 211 -6.49 15.14 13.75
C THR A 211 -5.04 14.68 13.79
N ARG A 212 -4.23 15.30 14.66
CA ARG A 212 -2.84 14.90 14.89
C ARG A 212 -2.75 13.46 15.41
N ALA A 213 -3.51 13.13 16.44
CA ALA A 213 -3.57 11.78 17.01
C ALA A 213 -3.99 10.74 15.94
N ARG A 214 -4.98 11.06 15.10
CA ARG A 214 -5.40 10.20 13.97
C ARG A 214 -4.28 9.98 12.95
N LYS A 215 -3.57 11.05 12.58
CA LYS A 215 -2.45 11.00 11.63
C LYS A 215 -1.32 10.11 12.14
N ILE A 216 -0.93 10.29 13.41
CA ILE A 216 0.10 9.47 14.06
C ILE A 216 -0.34 8.01 14.16
N LEU A 217 -1.56 7.74 14.65
CA LEU A 217 -2.09 6.37 14.75
C LEU A 217 -2.07 5.64 13.40
N SER A 218 -2.39 6.36 12.32
CA SER A 218 -2.37 5.79 10.98
C SER A 218 -0.95 5.43 10.53
N ARG A 219 0.03 6.28 10.82
CA ARG A 219 1.44 6.05 10.47
C ARG A 219 2.10 4.94 11.27
N ILE A 220 1.90 4.92 12.60
CA ILE A 220 2.44 3.82 13.42
C ILE A 220 1.74 2.50 13.12
N PHE A 221 0.46 2.53 12.72
CA PHE A 221 -0.21 1.34 12.21
C PHE A 221 0.46 0.82 10.94
N GLU A 222 0.70 1.69 9.97
CA GLU A 222 1.35 1.32 8.72
C GLU A 222 2.77 0.82 8.96
N ALA A 223 3.56 1.52 9.79
CA ALA A 223 4.91 1.12 10.16
C ALA A 223 4.92 -0.25 10.85
N SER A 224 3.94 -0.52 11.71
CA SER A 224 3.80 -1.82 12.35
C SER A 224 3.52 -2.95 11.35
N LYS A 225 2.96 -2.66 10.16
CA LYS A 225 2.73 -3.67 9.11
C LYS A 225 4.03 -4.05 8.41
N TYR A 226 4.86 -3.06 8.09
CA TYR A 226 6.19 -3.33 7.56
C TYR A 226 7.05 -4.07 8.60
N ALA A 227 6.95 -3.70 9.89
CA ALA A 227 7.66 -4.39 10.96
C ALA A 227 7.27 -5.89 11.05
N SER A 228 6.00 -6.24 10.83
CA SER A 228 5.57 -7.65 10.88
C SER A 228 6.08 -8.50 9.71
N LEU A 229 6.52 -7.86 8.62
CA LEU A 229 7.12 -8.56 7.48
C LEU A 229 8.58 -8.90 7.71
N VAL A 230 9.29 -8.03 8.44
CA VAL A 230 10.72 -8.23 8.73
C VAL A 230 10.97 -8.98 10.03
N PHE A 231 10.06 -8.85 11.02
CA PHE A 231 10.26 -9.43 12.36
C PHE A 231 8.94 -9.65 13.10
N PRO A 232 8.18 -10.72 12.78
CA PRO A 232 6.92 -11.02 13.43
C PRO A 232 7.14 -11.55 14.85
N THR A 233 6.79 -10.76 15.87
CA THR A 233 6.85 -11.18 17.29
C THR A 233 5.52 -10.99 18.02
N LYS A 234 5.30 -11.75 19.11
CA LYS A 234 4.13 -11.57 19.98
C LYS A 234 4.04 -10.15 20.56
N GLU A 235 5.19 -9.53 20.83
CA GLU A 235 5.27 -8.13 21.28
C GLU A 235 4.68 -7.17 20.23
N LEU A 236 5.07 -7.32 18.96
CA LEU A 236 4.53 -6.52 17.87
C LEU A 236 3.02 -6.74 17.68
N GLU A 237 2.55 -7.98 17.76
CA GLU A 237 1.12 -8.30 17.68
C GLU A 237 0.31 -7.61 18.79
N ASN A 238 0.86 -7.53 20.01
CA ASN A 238 0.24 -6.81 21.13
C ASN A 238 0.15 -5.30 20.84
N ILE A 239 1.23 -4.70 20.34
CA ILE A 239 1.25 -3.28 19.94
C ILE A 239 0.20 -3.02 18.85
N GLN A 240 0.16 -3.86 17.81
CA GLN A 240 -0.78 -3.76 16.70
C GLN A 240 -2.24 -3.85 17.17
N ARG A 241 -2.57 -4.79 18.06
CA ARG A 241 -3.92 -4.92 18.65
C ARG A 241 -4.37 -3.63 19.34
N ARG A 242 -3.48 -3.00 20.11
CA ARG A 242 -3.77 -1.73 20.80
C ARG A 242 -3.94 -0.57 19.82
N ILE A 243 -3.15 -0.50 18.75
CA ILE A 243 -3.32 0.49 17.68
C ILE A 243 -4.68 0.31 16.99
N VAL A 244 -5.04 -0.92 16.61
CA VAL A 244 -6.32 -1.25 15.94
C VAL A 244 -7.52 -0.90 16.83
N SER A 245 -7.50 -1.33 18.09
CA SER A 245 -8.56 -1.05 19.06
C SER A 245 -8.87 0.46 19.15
N ARG A 246 -7.83 1.30 19.20
CA ARG A 246 -8.00 2.76 19.23
C ARG A 246 -8.56 3.34 17.94
N ARG A 247 -8.11 2.84 16.78
CA ARG A 247 -8.61 3.29 15.47
C ARG A 247 -10.09 2.96 15.30
N LEU A 248 -10.49 1.72 15.61
CA LEU A 248 -11.88 1.26 15.49
C LEU A 248 -12.79 1.98 16.49
N GLY A 249 -12.35 2.14 17.75
CA GLY A 249 -13.10 2.89 18.75
C GLY A 249 -13.12 4.41 18.54
N LYS A 250 -12.49 4.92 17.47
CA LYS A 250 -12.31 6.36 17.20
C LYS A 250 -11.73 7.14 18.41
N LYS A 251 -10.93 6.45 19.25
CA LYS A 251 -10.33 6.99 20.50
C LYS A 251 -9.03 7.73 20.19
N TYR A 252 -9.17 8.96 19.71
CA TYR A 252 -8.06 9.80 19.23
C TYR A 252 -7.53 10.77 20.30
N ASN A 253 -6.99 10.24 21.39
CA ASN A 253 -6.33 11.02 22.43
C ASN A 253 -4.83 11.15 22.15
N LEU A 254 -4.33 12.38 22.02
CA LEU A 254 -2.94 12.64 21.63
C LEU A 254 -1.91 12.10 22.65
N ARG A 255 -2.19 12.20 23.95
CA ARG A 255 -1.32 11.73 25.04
C ARG A 255 -1.17 10.21 24.99
N GLU A 256 -2.28 9.51 24.79
CA GLU A 256 -2.27 8.06 24.74
C GLU A 256 -1.64 7.52 23.44
N THR A 257 -1.92 8.17 22.30
CA THR A 257 -1.21 7.86 21.06
C THR A 257 0.29 8.08 21.21
N LYS A 258 0.72 9.07 22.01
CA LYS A 258 2.15 9.36 22.22
C LYS A 258 2.83 8.22 22.96
N LYS A 259 2.16 7.65 23.97
CA LYS A 259 2.66 6.46 24.67
C LYS A 259 2.85 5.28 23.72
N LEU A 260 1.86 4.99 22.87
CA LEU A 260 1.95 3.94 21.85
C LEU A 260 3.05 4.19 20.82
N PHE A 261 3.24 5.43 20.42
CA PHE A 261 4.32 5.81 19.51
C PHE A 261 5.70 5.55 20.14
N ILE A 262 5.90 5.96 21.39
CA ILE A 262 7.17 5.72 22.12
C ILE A 262 7.42 4.22 22.26
N GLU A 263 6.41 3.46 22.65
CA GLU A 263 6.48 2.00 22.76
C GLU A 263 6.91 1.35 21.44
N PHE A 264 6.30 1.76 20.32
CA PHE A 264 6.65 1.22 19.01
C PHE A 264 8.06 1.68 18.54
N VAL A 265 8.52 2.87 18.92
CA VAL A 265 9.91 3.31 18.67
C VAL A 265 10.91 2.45 19.44
N ASN A 266 10.61 2.11 20.71
CA ASN A 266 11.46 1.24 21.50
C ASN A 266 11.55 -0.17 20.89
N TYR A 267 10.41 -0.71 20.45
CA TYR A 267 10.35 -1.97 19.72
C TYR A 267 11.21 -1.93 18.45
N TYR A 268 11.09 -0.87 17.64
CA TYR A 268 11.90 -0.68 16.43
C TYR A 268 13.40 -0.59 16.72
N ASN A 269 13.81 0.12 17.77
CA ASN A 269 15.24 0.22 18.10
C ASN A 269 15.83 -1.13 18.54
N LYS A 270 15.06 -1.95 19.28
CA LYS A 270 15.44 -3.31 19.69
C LYS A 270 15.52 -4.27 18.50
N LEU A 271 14.59 -4.13 17.56
CA LEU A 271 14.61 -4.85 16.28
C LEU A 271 15.93 -4.64 15.53
N LEU A 272 16.45 -3.41 15.53
CA LEU A 272 17.73 -3.08 14.88
C LEU A 272 18.98 -3.48 15.69
N GLU A 273 18.83 -3.92 16.93
CA GLU A 273 19.95 -4.46 17.73
C GLU A 273 20.04 -5.99 17.61
N SER A 274 18.97 -6.61 17.12
CA SER A 274 18.87 -8.06 16.98
C SER A 274 19.21 -8.56 15.57
N ASN A 275 19.52 -7.64 14.64
CA ASN A 275 19.97 -7.89 13.26
C ASN A 275 21.28 -7.14 13.03
#